data_AF-A0A7S4KLH3-F1
#
_entry.id   AF-A0A7S4KLH3-F1
#
_cell.length_a   1.000
_cell.length_b   1.000
_cell.length_c   1.000
_cell.angle_alpha   90.00
_cell.angle_beta   90.00
_cell.angle_gamma   90.00
#
_symmetry.space_group_name_H-M   'P 1'
#
loop_
_entity.id
_entity.type
_entity.pdbx_description
1 polymer ?
#
loop_
_entity_poly.entity_id
_entity_poly.type
_entity_poly.pdbx_seq_one_letter_code
_entity_poly.pdbx_strand_id
1 'polypeptide(L)'
;NCIQSSGYPAADYRTDEVCTASNLPKVPTEVEAFDVEYAPDCGYDSLTIDGDRYCGSSGPTGVTPTDGTMTWISDSWVGAPGWRICFTPPHPPAAAASPPPSTPPPVAAAQQSCVCGSDPARFSTHGSATACFGANDITNLEVMFANLPIAA
;
A
#
# COMPACT_ATOMS: atom_id res chain seq x y z
N ASN A 1 1.03 -10.86 16.20
CA ASN A 1 2.19 -11.20 17.04
C ASN A 1 3.25 -10.17 16.71
N CYS A 2 3.44 -9.14 17.53
CA CYS A 2 4.26 -7.98 17.16
C CYS A 2 5.16 -7.55 18.30
N ILE A 3 6.29 -6.97 17.95
CA ILE A 3 7.26 -6.32 18.83
C ILE A 3 7.46 -4.89 18.36
N GLN A 4 7.81 -4.00 19.29
CA GLN A 4 7.94 -2.58 19.00
C GLN A 4 9.03 -1.95 19.88
N SER A 5 9.55 -0.81 19.44
CA SER A 5 10.45 0.01 20.24
C SER A 5 9.75 0.52 21.51
N SER A 6 10.54 1.00 22.47
CA SER A 6 9.96 1.77 23.57
C SER A 6 9.29 3.04 23.03
N GLY A 7 8.35 3.60 23.81
CA GLY A 7 7.63 4.82 23.43
C GLY A 7 6.53 4.62 22.36
N TYR A 8 6.74 3.72 21.39
CA TYR A 8 5.80 3.51 20.29
C TYR A 8 4.40 3.05 20.79
N PRO A 9 3.29 3.61 20.27
CA PRO A 9 3.20 4.66 19.24
C PRO A 9 3.08 6.08 19.82
N ALA A 10 3.17 6.25 21.14
CA ALA A 10 2.78 7.48 21.83
C ALA A 10 3.92 8.50 21.98
N ALA A 11 5.16 8.05 21.89
CA ALA A 11 6.37 8.85 22.05
C ALA A 11 7.52 8.22 21.25
N ASP A 12 8.62 8.96 21.14
CA ASP A 12 9.86 8.47 20.55
C ASP A 12 10.47 7.34 21.38
N TYR A 13 11.30 6.50 20.75
CA TYR A 13 12.06 5.49 21.47
C TYR A 13 13.09 6.10 22.41
N ARG A 14 13.48 5.34 23.43
CA ARG A 14 14.51 5.76 24.38
C ARG A 14 15.91 5.63 23.78
N THR A 15 16.78 6.47 24.27
CA THR A 15 18.22 6.51 23.99
C THR A 15 18.92 5.44 24.84
N ASP A 16 20.13 5.04 24.45
CA ASP A 16 20.99 4.07 25.14
C ASP A 16 20.34 2.69 25.36
N GLU A 17 19.43 2.28 24.47
CA GLU A 17 18.80 0.97 24.56
C GLU A 17 19.70 -0.11 23.96
N VAL A 18 19.74 -1.27 24.62
CA VAL A 18 20.24 -2.51 24.04
C VAL A 18 19.22 -3.59 24.37
N CYS A 19 18.49 -4.06 23.36
CA CYS A 19 17.46 -5.07 23.50
C CYS A 19 17.70 -6.21 22.50
N THR A 20 17.45 -7.44 22.92
CA THR A 20 17.43 -8.60 22.01
C THR A 20 16.13 -9.34 22.19
N ALA A 21 15.35 -9.42 21.12
CA ALA A 21 14.21 -10.31 21.03
C ALA A 21 14.68 -11.68 20.59
N SER A 22 14.22 -12.73 21.27
CA SER A 22 14.60 -14.11 21.02
C SER A 22 13.36 -14.98 20.84
N ASN A 23 13.53 -16.17 20.26
CA ASN A 23 12.44 -17.09 19.93
C ASN A 23 11.42 -16.48 18.95
N LEU A 24 11.90 -15.64 18.03
CA LEU A 24 11.07 -15.06 16.99
C LEU A 24 10.58 -16.15 16.02
N PRO A 25 9.35 -16.05 15.52
CA PRO A 25 8.88 -16.92 14.45
C PRO A 25 9.75 -16.75 13.21
N LYS A 26 10.15 -17.88 12.60
CA LYS A 26 10.92 -17.90 11.35
C LYS A 26 10.00 -17.72 10.14
N VAL A 27 9.30 -16.58 10.10
CA VAL A 27 8.42 -16.14 9.02
C VAL A 27 8.82 -14.74 8.57
N PRO A 28 8.44 -14.31 7.35
CA PRO A 28 8.67 -12.95 6.91
C PRO A 28 8.05 -11.93 7.85
N THR A 29 8.81 -10.89 8.16
CA THR A 29 8.38 -9.72 8.93
C THR A 29 7.38 -8.87 8.16
N GLU A 30 6.39 -8.38 8.89
CA GLU A 30 5.44 -7.37 8.46
C GLU A 30 5.76 -6.08 9.23
N VAL A 31 6.35 -5.10 8.56
CA VAL A 31 6.73 -3.83 9.17
C VAL A 31 5.54 -2.87 9.10
N GLU A 32 4.96 -2.54 10.24
CA GLU A 32 3.85 -1.59 10.30
C GLU A 32 4.34 -0.14 10.44
N ALA A 33 5.45 0.06 11.13
CA ALA A 33 6.11 1.34 11.28
C ALA A 33 7.61 1.13 11.43
N PHE A 34 8.39 2.04 10.82
CA PHE A 34 9.83 2.08 10.96
C PHE A 34 10.33 3.49 10.68
N ASP A 35 10.73 4.19 11.73
CA ASP A 35 11.37 5.49 11.69
C ASP A 35 12.47 5.51 12.77
N VAL A 36 13.70 5.33 12.32
CA VAL A 36 14.91 5.17 13.14
C VAL A 36 15.93 6.18 12.62
N GLU A 37 16.78 6.74 13.50
CA GLU A 37 17.82 7.67 13.08
C GLU A 37 18.66 7.10 11.93
N TYR A 38 18.77 7.86 10.84
CA TYR A 38 19.50 7.43 9.65
C TYR A 38 20.99 7.74 9.76
N ALA A 39 21.82 6.75 9.43
CA ALA A 39 23.23 6.91 9.10
C ALA A 39 23.59 6.04 7.88
N PRO A 40 24.61 6.40 7.08
CA PRO A 40 24.99 5.66 5.86
C PRO A 40 25.23 4.16 6.06
N ASP A 41 25.65 3.75 7.26
CA ASP A 41 25.94 2.38 7.69
C ASP A 41 25.06 1.92 8.87
N CYS A 42 24.01 2.69 9.18
CA CYS A 42 23.19 2.54 10.37
C CYS A 42 24.01 2.55 11.68
N GLY A 43 25.09 3.32 11.73
CA GLY A 43 26.04 3.38 12.84
C GLY A 43 25.53 4.01 14.15
N TYR A 44 24.45 4.79 14.13
CA TYR A 44 23.84 5.41 15.32
C TYR A 44 22.82 4.45 15.94
N ASP A 45 21.58 4.53 15.48
CA ASP A 45 20.51 3.63 15.88
C ASP A 45 20.30 2.53 14.83
N SER A 46 20.12 1.29 15.27
CA SER A 46 19.89 0.20 14.34
C SER A 46 19.12 -0.98 14.92
N LEU A 47 18.26 -1.53 14.08
CA LEU A 47 17.67 -2.84 14.26
C LEU A 47 18.46 -3.84 13.41
N THR A 48 18.83 -4.98 13.98
CA THR A 48 19.65 -6.01 13.32
C THR A 48 18.90 -7.33 13.26
N ILE A 49 18.80 -7.93 12.08
CA ILE A 49 18.27 -9.29 11.85
C ILE A 49 19.27 -10.05 10.99
N ASP A 50 19.68 -11.23 11.44
CA ASP A 50 20.64 -12.11 10.73
C ASP A 50 21.93 -11.40 10.25
N GLY A 51 22.36 -10.37 10.98
CA GLY A 51 23.56 -9.57 10.69
C GLY A 51 23.34 -8.33 9.82
N ASP A 52 22.17 -8.19 9.19
CA ASP A 52 21.83 -6.99 8.41
C ASP A 52 21.25 -5.90 9.32
N ARG A 53 21.75 -4.67 9.16
CA ARG A 53 21.34 -3.50 9.94
C ARG A 53 20.33 -2.65 9.17
N TYR A 54 19.32 -2.17 9.88
CA TYR A 54 18.22 -1.37 9.37
C TYR A 54 18.10 -0.08 10.19
N CYS A 55 17.94 1.04 9.49
CA CYS A 55 17.77 2.39 10.04
C CYS A 55 17.07 3.30 9.02
N GLY A 56 16.82 4.56 9.37
CA GLY A 56 15.99 5.44 8.56
C GLY A 56 14.55 4.97 8.51
N SER A 57 13.93 5.07 7.34
CA SER A 57 12.54 4.64 7.09
C SER A 57 12.42 3.30 6.38
N SER A 58 13.54 2.64 6.07
CA SER A 58 13.59 1.36 5.36
C SER A 58 13.83 0.21 6.32
N GLY A 59 12.76 -0.22 6.99
CA GLY A 59 12.79 -1.35 7.92
C GLY A 59 12.92 -2.71 7.22
N PRO A 60 13.08 -3.79 8.00
CA PRO A 60 13.30 -5.14 7.46
C PRO A 60 11.98 -5.72 6.96
N THR A 61 11.38 -5.22 5.87
CA THR A 61 10.11 -5.76 5.36
C THR A 61 10.34 -7.07 4.61
N GLY A 62 9.61 -8.13 4.96
CA GLY A 62 9.70 -9.43 4.30
C GLY A 62 10.93 -10.26 4.68
N VAL A 63 11.77 -9.76 5.59
CA VAL A 63 12.96 -10.46 6.10
C VAL A 63 12.52 -11.57 7.04
N THR A 64 13.11 -12.74 6.94
CA THR A 64 12.83 -13.85 7.87
C THR A 64 13.98 -13.96 8.86
N PRO A 65 13.76 -13.82 10.19
CA PRO A 65 14.81 -14.01 11.19
C PRO A 65 15.20 -15.49 11.28
N THR A 66 16.19 -15.91 10.51
CA THR A 66 16.61 -17.32 10.42
C THR A 66 17.27 -17.79 11.70
N ASP A 67 17.93 -16.90 12.45
CA ASP A 67 18.47 -17.21 13.78
C ASP A 67 17.42 -17.12 14.90
N GLY A 68 16.21 -16.64 14.58
CA GLY A 68 15.12 -16.45 15.54
C GLY A 68 15.39 -15.32 16.53
N THR A 69 16.28 -14.40 16.19
CA THR A 69 16.68 -13.25 17.00
C THR A 69 16.57 -11.94 16.22
N MET A 70 16.43 -10.85 16.97
CA MET A 70 16.50 -9.49 16.47
C MET A 70 17.09 -8.61 17.56
N THR A 71 18.07 -7.78 17.22
CA THR A 71 18.73 -6.89 18.18
C THR A 71 18.42 -5.44 17.84
N TRP A 72 18.08 -4.66 18.86
CA TRP A 72 17.87 -3.21 18.77
C TRP A 72 18.91 -2.50 19.63
N ILE A 73 19.57 -1.49 19.04
CA ILE A 73 20.50 -0.62 19.73
C ILE A 73 20.16 0.83 19.38
N SER A 74 20.10 1.69 20.39
CA SER A 74 20.08 3.14 20.23
C SER A 74 21.27 3.80 20.93
N ASP A 75 21.73 4.92 20.38
CA ASP A 75 22.80 5.73 20.95
C ASP A 75 22.28 6.74 22.01
N SER A 76 23.15 7.63 22.48
CA SER A 76 22.83 8.57 23.57
C SER A 76 22.10 9.85 23.14
N TRP A 77 21.71 9.97 21.86
CA TRP A 77 21.12 11.19 21.28
C TRP A 77 19.62 11.05 21.02
N VAL A 78 19.02 11.94 20.24
CA VAL A 78 17.56 12.07 20.12
C VAL A 78 16.96 10.88 19.36
N GLY A 79 16.00 10.20 19.99
CA GLY A 79 15.23 9.15 19.32
C GLY A 79 14.19 9.68 18.33
N ALA A 80 13.69 8.79 17.48
CA ALA A 80 12.61 9.03 16.52
C ALA A 80 11.35 8.24 16.93
N PRO A 81 10.23 8.31 16.18
CA PRO A 81 8.99 7.62 16.53
C PRO A 81 9.12 6.11 16.70
N GLY A 82 10.12 5.49 16.09
CA GLY A 82 10.50 4.10 16.30
C GLY A 82 9.84 3.12 15.35
N TRP A 83 9.66 1.89 15.83
CA TRP A 83 9.29 0.78 14.96
C TRP A 83 8.28 -0.17 15.61
N ARG A 84 7.47 -0.81 14.76
CA ARG A 84 6.59 -1.92 15.12
C ARG A 84 6.63 -2.97 14.01
N ILE A 85 7.02 -4.19 14.39
CA ILE A 85 7.23 -5.32 13.47
C ILE A 85 6.41 -6.50 13.95
N CYS A 86 5.65 -7.08 13.03
CA CYS A 86 4.81 -8.24 13.26
C CYS A 86 5.34 -9.48 12.54
N PHE A 87 5.05 -10.65 13.10
CA PHE A 87 5.40 -11.96 12.57
C PHE A 87 4.12 -12.74 12.36
N THR A 88 3.47 -12.50 11.24
CA THR A 88 2.24 -13.19 10.85
C THR A 88 2.63 -14.21 9.79
N PRO A 89 2.39 -15.52 10.01
CA PRO A 89 2.53 -16.50 8.93
C PRO A 89 1.65 -16.05 7.76
N PRO A 90 2.10 -16.22 6.51
CA PRO A 90 1.24 -15.93 5.37
C PRO A 90 -0.09 -16.64 5.57
N HIS A 91 -1.19 -15.87 5.50
CA HIS A 91 -2.52 -16.45 5.54
C HIS A 91 -2.57 -17.52 4.43
N PRO A 92 -3.10 -18.73 4.70
CA PRO A 92 -3.35 -19.69 3.62
C PRO A 92 -4.05 -18.93 2.50
N PRO A 93 -3.66 -19.08 1.22
CA PRO A 93 -4.32 -18.36 0.14
C PRO A 93 -5.82 -18.52 0.34
N ALA A 94 -6.53 -17.39 0.45
CA ALA A 94 -7.98 -17.41 0.63
C ALA A 94 -8.51 -18.39 -0.42
N ALA A 95 -9.13 -19.49 0.05
CA ALA A 95 -9.61 -20.54 -0.84
C ALA A 95 -10.32 -19.85 -2.00
N ALA A 96 -9.79 -20.05 -3.22
CA ALA A 96 -10.20 -19.30 -4.40
C ALA A 96 -11.70 -19.09 -4.36
N ALA A 97 -12.13 -17.82 -4.31
CA ALA A 97 -13.54 -17.46 -4.25
C ALA A 97 -14.29 -18.38 -5.21
N SER A 98 -15.21 -19.19 -4.67
CA SER A 98 -16.05 -20.04 -5.51
C SER A 98 -16.62 -19.17 -6.63
N PRO A 99 -16.64 -19.66 -7.88
CA PRO A 99 -17.14 -18.84 -8.98
C PRO A 99 -18.51 -18.28 -8.60
N PRO A 100 -18.77 -16.98 -8.85
CA PRO A 100 -20.07 -16.39 -8.56
C PRO A 100 -21.15 -17.25 -9.23
N PRO A 101 -22.30 -17.46 -8.58
CA PRO A 101 -23.38 -18.24 -9.17
C PRO A 101 -23.72 -17.67 -10.54
N SER A 102 -23.67 -18.54 -11.56
CA SER A 102 -24.01 -18.19 -12.93
C SER A 102 -25.39 -17.54 -12.96
N THR A 103 -25.45 -16.28 -13.40
CA THR A 103 -26.72 -15.58 -13.60
C THR A 103 -27.54 -16.32 -14.66
N PRO A 104 -28.86 -16.53 -14.44
CA PRO A 104 -29.73 -17.09 -15.46
C PRO A 104 -29.78 -16.13 -16.69
N PRO A 105 -30.04 -16.68 -17.88
CA PRO A 105 -30.04 -15.89 -19.12
C PRO A 105 -31.07 -14.76 -19.03
N PRO A 106 -30.79 -13.59 -19.66
CA PRO A 106 -31.75 -12.50 -19.69
C PRO A 106 -33.00 -12.97 -20.45
N VAL A 107 -34.15 -12.93 -19.77
CA VAL A 107 -35.45 -13.07 -20.42
C VAL A 107 -35.60 -11.90 -21.38
N ALA A 108 -35.84 -12.22 -22.66
CA ALA A 108 -35.98 -11.27 -23.75
C ALA A 108 -36.93 -10.11 -23.36
N ALA A 109 -36.40 -8.89 -23.37
CA ALA A 109 -37.18 -7.69 -23.21
C ALA A 109 -38.13 -7.55 -24.42
N ALA A 110 -39.43 -7.59 -24.14
CA ALA A 110 -40.46 -7.20 -25.09
C ALA A 110 -40.22 -5.75 -25.52
N GLN A 111 -40.03 -5.55 -26.82
CA GLN A 111 -39.91 -4.23 -27.42
C GLN A 111 -41.27 -3.54 -27.40
N GLN A 112 -41.41 -2.49 -26.60
CA GLN A 112 -42.47 -1.50 -26.79
C GLN A 112 -41.86 -0.27 -27.45
N SER A 113 -42.21 -0.08 -28.72
CA SER A 113 -41.83 1.05 -29.56
C SER A 113 -42.48 2.34 -29.06
N CYS A 114 -41.67 3.34 -28.74
CA CYS A 114 -42.16 4.72 -28.62
C CYS A 114 -42.05 5.40 -29.99
N VAL A 115 -43.19 5.54 -30.67
CA VAL A 115 -43.33 6.41 -31.84
C VAL A 115 -43.58 7.85 -31.38
N CYS A 116 -42.67 8.77 -31.70
CA CYS A 116 -42.96 10.20 -31.59
C CYS A 116 -43.87 10.59 -32.77
N GLY A 117 -45.14 10.85 -32.45
CA GLY A 117 -46.12 11.36 -33.39
C GLY A 117 -45.71 12.72 -33.95
N SER A 118 -45.86 12.84 -35.26
CA SER A 118 -45.86 14.10 -35.98
C SER A 118 -47.22 14.76 -35.77
N ASP A 119 -47.26 15.82 -34.96
CA ASP A 119 -48.40 16.73 -34.87
C ASP A 119 -47.96 18.10 -35.43
N PRO A 120 -48.58 18.64 -36.50
CA PRO A 120 -48.11 19.83 -37.17
C PRO A 120 -48.70 21.07 -36.50
N ALA A 121 -48.34 21.35 -35.24
CA ALA A 121 -48.51 22.67 -34.64
C ALA A 121 -47.83 22.73 -33.26
N ARG A 122 -46.59 23.22 -33.20
CA ARG A 122 -46.25 24.47 -32.50
C ARG A 122 -44.74 24.74 -32.48
N PHE A 123 -44.48 25.99 -32.82
CA PHE A 123 -43.22 26.72 -32.80
C PHE A 123 -42.68 26.84 -31.36
N SER A 124 -41.40 26.51 -31.11
CA SER A 124 -40.43 27.42 -30.49
C SER A 124 -39.10 26.74 -30.23
N THR A 125 -38.06 27.55 -30.29
CA THR A 125 -36.64 27.27 -30.45
C THR A 125 -35.90 26.90 -29.16
N HIS A 126 -34.68 26.39 -29.36
CA HIS A 126 -33.64 25.95 -28.40
C HIS A 126 -33.78 24.46 -28.02
N GLY A 127 -33.04 23.51 -28.58
CA GLY A 127 -31.70 23.57 -29.17
C GLY A 127 -30.80 22.59 -28.44
N SER A 128 -30.82 21.34 -28.93
CA SER A 128 -29.85 20.24 -28.74
C SER A 128 -29.56 19.76 -27.30
N ALA A 129 -30.07 18.61 -26.84
CA ALA A 129 -29.76 17.22 -27.26
C ALA A 129 -28.25 16.89 -27.11
N THR A 130 -27.89 16.10 -26.08
CA THR A 130 -27.54 14.65 -26.20
C THR A 130 -26.04 14.49 -26.48
N ALA A 131 -25.24 13.58 -25.93
CA ALA A 131 -25.42 12.36 -25.15
C ALA A 131 -24.13 12.08 -24.36
N CYS A 132 -24.26 11.28 -23.29
CA CYS A 132 -23.17 10.51 -22.73
C CYS A 132 -22.81 9.36 -23.67
N PHE A 133 -21.52 9.17 -23.97
CA PHE A 133 -20.97 7.90 -24.40
C PHE A 133 -19.70 7.62 -23.60
N GLY A 134 -19.70 6.50 -22.87
CA GLY A 134 -18.51 5.92 -22.27
C GLY A 134 -17.85 4.93 -23.23
N ALA A 135 -16.52 4.82 -23.13
CA ALA A 135 -15.77 3.66 -23.56
C ALA A 135 -14.49 3.55 -22.72
N ASN A 136 -14.20 2.32 -22.29
CA ASN A 136 -13.15 1.89 -21.35
C ASN A 136 -11.77 1.72 -22.03
N ASP A 137 -10.74 1.55 -21.17
CA ASP A 137 -9.41 0.93 -21.37
C ASP A 137 -8.29 1.71 -22.10
N ILE A 138 -7.26 2.12 -21.33
CA ILE A 138 -5.87 2.22 -21.79
C ILE A 138 -4.90 1.84 -20.67
N THR A 139 -4.23 0.70 -20.84
CA THR A 139 -3.09 0.21 -20.07
C THR A 139 -1.76 0.79 -20.60
N ASN A 140 -0.78 0.84 -19.70
CA ASN A 140 0.63 1.25 -19.81
C ASN A 140 1.31 1.16 -21.19
N LEU A 141 2.13 2.19 -21.51
CA LEU A 141 3.58 2.14 -21.77
C LEU A 141 3.99 3.24 -22.77
N GLU A 142 4.70 4.29 -22.33
CA GLU A 142 6.03 4.69 -22.84
C GLU A 142 6.50 6.02 -22.24
N VAL A 143 7.72 5.98 -21.72
CA VAL A 143 8.55 7.13 -21.36
C VAL A 143 9.22 7.63 -22.63
N MET A 144 8.97 8.87 -23.04
CA MET A 144 9.90 9.63 -23.89
C MET A 144 9.94 11.09 -23.44
N PHE A 145 11.16 11.50 -23.12
CA PHE A 145 11.59 12.80 -22.63
C PHE A 145 11.22 13.94 -23.60
N ALA A 146 10.69 15.04 -23.06
CA ALA A 146 10.62 16.31 -23.77
C ALA A 146 11.29 17.41 -22.95
N ASN A 147 12.52 17.74 -23.35
CA ASN A 147 13.16 19.02 -23.09
C ASN A 147 12.26 20.14 -23.63
N LEU A 148 11.93 21.13 -22.80
CA LEU A 148 11.37 22.40 -23.23
C LEU A 148 12.45 23.50 -23.17
N PRO A 149 12.61 24.32 -24.22
CA PRO A 149 13.52 25.46 -24.20
C PRO A 149 12.87 26.71 -23.55
N ILE A 150 13.75 27.41 -22.84
CA ILE A 150 13.80 28.82 -22.43
C ILE A 150 12.69 29.73 -23.00
N ALA A 151 11.93 30.35 -22.08
CA ALA A 151 11.13 31.54 -22.37
C ALA A 151 11.95 32.82 -22.10
N ALA A 152 11.66 33.82 -22.92
CA ALA A 152 12.35 35.10 -23.13
C ALA A 152 12.49 36.01 -21.89
#